data_AF-A0A8J3XZ51-F1
#
_entry.id   AF-A0A8J3XZ51-F1
#
_cell.length_a   1.000
_cell.length_b   1.000
_cell.length_c   1.000
_cell.angle_alpha   90.00
_cell.angle_beta   90.00
_cell.angle_gamma   90.00
#
_symmetry.space_group_name_H-M   'P 1'
#
loop_
_entity.id
_entity.type
_entity.pdbx_description
1 polymer ?
#
loop_
_entity_poly.entity_id
_entity_poly.type
_entity_poly.pdbx_seq_one_letter_code
_entity_poly.pdbx_strand_id
1 'polypeptide(L)'
;MLAGTDVALVGLFSAKDKEFGAKLDVLAASVEAHGGRVVSRHVQRRGVSHGGAAKMAVPFSRRTLLSPGKAREIAQACRAAEVGVAVFVNPLTEHQRAVLGDMFGCFVISGEDLFTPGR
;
A
#
# COMPACT_ATOMS: atom_id res chain seq x y z
N MET A 1 -10.43 1.70 14.00
CA MET A 1 -9.64 2.74 13.31
C MET A 1 -10.10 2.99 11.88
N LEU A 2 -10.64 2.00 11.16
CA LEU A 2 -11.09 2.18 9.77
C LEU A 2 -12.57 2.55 9.59
N ALA A 3 -13.41 2.42 10.62
CA ALA A 3 -14.85 2.67 10.55
C ALA A 3 -15.17 4.05 9.95
N GLY A 4 -15.93 4.07 8.85
CA GLY A 4 -16.35 5.29 8.14
C GLY A 4 -15.22 6.03 7.41
N THR A 5 -14.04 5.42 7.27
CA THR A 5 -12.87 6.05 6.66
C THR A 5 -12.68 5.58 5.22
N ASP A 6 -12.36 6.52 4.34
CA ASP A 6 -11.95 6.22 2.97
C ASP A 6 -10.51 5.71 2.92
N VAL A 7 -10.31 4.59 2.23
CA VAL A 7 -9.07 3.81 2.25
C VAL A 7 -8.51 3.64 0.83
N ALA A 8 -7.21 3.91 0.69
CA ALA A 8 -6.44 3.54 -0.49
C ALA A 8 -5.67 2.24 -0.25
N LEU A 9 -5.79 1.28 -1.16
CA LEU A 9 -4.95 0.07 -1.13
C LEU A 9 -3.69 0.30 -1.98
N VAL A 10 -2.54 -0.11 -1.47
CA VAL A 10 -1.25 0.06 -2.16
C VAL A 10 -0.47 -1.25 -2.15
N GLY A 11 0.17 -1.59 -3.27
CA GLY A 11 1.01 -2.79 -3.31
C GLY A 11 2.14 -2.72 -4.31
N LEU A 12 3.30 -3.23 -3.89
CA LEU A 12 4.44 -3.55 -4.75
C LEU A 12 4.48 -5.05 -5.00
N PHE A 13 4.41 -5.44 -6.27
CA PHE A 13 4.40 -6.83 -6.69
C PHE A 13 5.50 -7.14 -7.70
N SER A 14 6.04 -8.36 -7.62
CA SER A 14 6.86 -8.91 -8.69
C SER A 14 6.05 -9.04 -9.97
N ALA A 15 6.66 -8.83 -11.14
CA ALA A 15 6.00 -9.06 -12.42
C ALA A 15 5.59 -10.55 -12.64
N LYS A 16 6.17 -11.46 -11.85
CA LYS A 16 5.79 -12.88 -11.85
C LYS A 16 4.55 -13.17 -10.99
N ASP A 17 4.22 -12.29 -10.06
CA ASP A 17 3.02 -12.47 -9.23
C ASP A 17 1.78 -12.22 -10.10
N LYS A 18 1.00 -13.28 -10.30
CA LYS A 18 -0.27 -13.26 -11.05
C LYS A 18 -1.47 -13.11 -10.12
N GLU A 19 -1.28 -13.32 -8.82
CA GLU A 19 -2.32 -13.33 -7.81
C GLU A 19 -2.44 -11.98 -7.09
N PHE A 20 -1.72 -10.95 -7.55
CA PHE A 20 -1.76 -9.62 -6.94
C PHE A 20 -3.19 -9.04 -6.84
N GLY A 21 -4.06 -9.36 -7.80
CA GLY A 21 -5.48 -8.99 -7.76
C GLY A 21 -6.20 -9.64 -6.57
N ALA A 22 -6.09 -10.97 -6.43
CA ALA A 22 -6.68 -11.71 -5.32
C ALA A 22 -6.15 -11.23 -3.96
N LYS A 23 -4.85 -10.88 -3.86
CA LYS A 23 -4.27 -10.31 -2.64
C LYS A 23 -4.88 -8.95 -2.28
N LEU A 24 -5.15 -8.11 -3.28
CA LEU A 24 -5.85 -6.85 -3.07
C LEU A 24 -7.32 -7.07 -2.68
N ASP A 25 -7.98 -8.08 -3.24
CA ASP A 25 -9.37 -8.41 -2.89
C ASP A 25 -9.49 -8.91 -1.45
N VAL A 26 -8.58 -9.78 -1.00
CA VAL A 26 -8.50 -10.22 0.40
C VAL A 26 -8.26 -9.03 1.33
N LEU A 27 -7.36 -8.11 0.96
CA LEU A 27 -7.11 -6.92 1.77
C LEU A 27 -8.31 -5.97 1.78
N ALA A 28 -9.00 -5.80 0.65
CA ALA A 28 -10.22 -5.00 0.56
C ALA A 28 -11.32 -5.53 1.47
N ALA A 29 -11.56 -6.85 1.44
CA ALA A 29 -12.52 -7.51 2.32
C ALA A 29 -12.17 -7.30 3.81
N SER A 30 -10.88 -7.32 4.16
CA SER A 30 -10.44 -7.02 5.52
C SER A 30 -10.71 -5.56 5.91
N VAL A 31 -10.44 -4.61 5.02
CA VAL A 31 -10.78 -3.18 5.24
C VAL A 31 -12.28 -2.99 5.47
N GLU A 32 -13.11 -3.61 4.63
CA GLU A 32 -14.57 -3.55 4.74
C GLU A 32 -15.08 -4.18 6.04
N ALA A 33 -14.51 -5.31 6.46
CA ALA A 33 -14.83 -5.96 7.74
C ALA A 33 -14.50 -5.06 8.95
N HIS A 34 -13.53 -4.16 8.82
CA HIS A 34 -13.18 -3.15 9.84
C HIS A 34 -13.95 -1.83 9.67
N GLY A 35 -14.93 -1.78 8.76
CA GLY A 35 -15.82 -0.65 8.51
C GLY A 35 -15.22 0.45 7.62
N GLY A 36 -14.08 0.22 6.98
CA GLY A 36 -13.50 1.14 6.01
C GLY A 36 -14.09 0.97 4.61
N ARG A 37 -13.96 2.00 3.77
CA ARG A 37 -14.41 1.97 2.38
C ARG A 37 -13.22 2.09 1.44
N VAL A 38 -12.99 1.07 0.62
CA VAL A 38 -11.91 1.13 -0.38
C VAL A 38 -12.31 2.05 -1.52
N VAL A 39 -11.62 3.18 -1.67
CA VAL A 39 -11.91 4.19 -2.71
C VAL A 39 -10.91 4.16 -3.86
N SER A 40 -9.71 3.59 -3.65
CA SER A 40 -8.71 3.46 -4.70
C SER A 40 -7.78 2.25 -4.48
N ARG A 41 -7.18 1.77 -5.58
CA ARG A 41 -6.20 0.68 -5.58
C ARG A 41 -5.00 1.08 -6.44
N HIS A 42 -3.81 1.07 -5.86
CA HIS A 42 -2.57 1.50 -6.51
C HIS A 42 -1.55 0.37 -6.53
N VAL A 43 -1.16 -0.04 -7.74
CA VAL A 43 -0.21 -1.14 -7.95
C VAL A 43 1.07 -0.62 -8.59
N GLN A 44 2.21 -1.02 -8.04
CA GLN A 44 3.49 -0.97 -8.73
C GLN A 44 4.00 -2.38 -8.99
N ARG A 45 4.37 -2.67 -10.24
CA ARG A 45 4.97 -3.95 -10.60
C ARG A 45 6.46 -3.78 -10.84
N ARG A 46 7.26 -4.75 -10.39
CA ARG A 46 8.71 -4.79 -10.61
C ARG A 46 9.09 -5.97 -11.48
N GLY A 47 9.54 -5.68 -12.69
CA GLY A 47 10.11 -6.65 -13.63
C GLY A 47 11.64 -6.68 -13.61
N VAL A 48 12.22 -7.56 -14.45
CA VAL A 48 13.67 -7.73 -14.62
C VAL A 48 14.35 -6.43 -15.08
N SER A 49 13.66 -5.60 -15.85
CA SER A 49 14.15 -4.30 -16.34
C SER A 49 14.51 -3.31 -15.22
N HIS A 50 14.08 -3.56 -13.98
CA HIS A 50 14.36 -2.70 -12.83
C HIS A 50 15.46 -3.26 -11.93
N GLY A 51 16.57 -3.70 -12.55
CA GLY A 51 17.79 -4.11 -11.86
C GLY A 51 18.00 -5.62 -11.70
N GLY A 52 17.40 -6.42 -12.60
CA GLY A 52 17.60 -7.86 -12.69
C GLY A 52 16.57 -8.68 -11.92
N ALA A 53 16.53 -9.99 -12.20
CA ALA A 53 15.58 -10.92 -11.59
C ALA A 53 15.69 -10.96 -10.06
N ALA A 54 16.90 -10.83 -9.52
CA ALA A 54 17.17 -10.84 -8.08
C ALA A 54 16.49 -9.66 -7.33
N LYS A 55 16.18 -8.55 -8.02
CA LYS A 55 15.56 -7.38 -7.40
C LYS A 55 14.04 -7.34 -7.53
N MET A 56 13.41 -8.35 -8.14
CA MET A 56 11.96 -8.32 -8.37
C MET A 56 11.13 -8.38 -7.08
N ALA A 57 11.71 -8.88 -5.98
CA ALA A 57 11.08 -8.95 -4.66
C ALA A 57 11.54 -7.82 -3.71
N VAL A 58 12.44 -6.94 -4.13
CA VAL A 58 13.01 -5.90 -3.24
C VAL A 58 12.33 -4.54 -3.45
N PRO A 59 12.33 -3.66 -2.44
CA PRO A 59 11.85 -2.29 -2.56
C PRO A 59 12.54 -1.51 -3.68
N PHE A 60 11.81 -0.63 -4.36
CA PHE A 60 12.40 0.42 -5.22
C PHE A 60 13.10 1.49 -4.39
N SER A 61 12.59 1.75 -3.19
CA SER A 61 13.12 2.73 -2.24
C SER A 61 13.03 2.16 -0.84
N ARG A 62 14.09 2.34 -0.05
CA ARG A 62 14.06 1.98 1.38
C ARG A 62 13.09 2.84 2.18
N ARG A 63 12.83 4.08 1.73
CA ARG A 63 11.98 5.06 2.43
C ARG A 63 10.48 4.87 2.15
N THR A 64 10.13 4.44 0.93
CA THR A 64 8.74 4.47 0.46
C THR A 64 8.24 3.15 -0.08
N LEU A 65 9.08 2.10 -0.11
CA LEU A 65 8.88 0.84 -0.83
C LEU A 65 8.82 1.00 -2.37
N LEU A 66 8.08 2.00 -2.84
CA LEU A 66 7.77 2.36 -4.20
C LEU A 66 8.83 3.25 -4.85
N SER A 67 8.78 3.39 -6.17
CA SER A 67 9.57 4.41 -6.86
C SER A 67 9.11 5.82 -6.46
N PRO A 68 9.98 6.84 -6.52
CA PRO A 68 9.61 8.20 -6.16
C PRO A 68 8.43 8.75 -6.97
N GLY A 69 8.39 8.45 -8.27
CA GLY A 69 7.28 8.85 -9.14
C GLY A 69 5.95 8.24 -8.71
N LYS A 70 5.94 6.94 -8.42
CA LYS A 70 4.72 6.24 -7.99
C LYS A 70 4.26 6.71 -6.61
N ALA A 71 5.19 6.94 -5.69
CA ALA A 71 4.85 7.47 -4.37
C ALA A 71 4.18 8.85 -4.46
N ARG A 72 4.68 9.75 -5.34
CA ARG A 72 4.06 11.07 -5.56
C ARG A 72 2.68 10.99 -6.22
N GLU A 73 2.52 10.11 -7.22
CA GLU A 73 1.23 9.86 -7.87
C GLU A 73 0.17 9.44 -6.84
N ILE A 74 0.51 8.47 -5.98
CA ILE A 74 -0.39 7.99 -4.94
C ILE A 74 -0.68 9.08 -3.91
N ALA A 75 0.34 9.85 -3.51
CA ALA A 75 0.16 10.96 -2.58
C ALA A 75 -0.85 12.00 -3.12
N GLN A 76 -0.77 12.33 -4.41
CA GLN A 76 -1.72 13.23 -5.05
C GLN A 76 -3.14 12.63 -5.07
N ALA A 77 -3.27 11.34 -5.40
CA ALA A 77 -4.56 10.65 -5.39
C ALA A 77 -5.19 10.59 -3.99
N CYS A 78 -4.39 10.30 -2.96
CA CYS A 78 -4.85 10.26 -1.56
C CYS A 78 -5.39 11.62 -1.13
N ARG A 79 -4.65 12.70 -1.41
CA ARG A 79 -5.11 14.07 -1.10
C ARG A 79 -6.36 14.46 -1.86
N ALA A 80 -6.43 14.15 -3.16
CA ALA A 80 -7.57 14.52 -4.00
C ALA A 80 -8.86 13.79 -3.59
N ALA A 81 -8.74 12.57 -3.06
CA ALA A 81 -9.87 11.75 -2.60
C ALA A 81 -10.07 11.80 -1.09
N GLU A 82 -9.36 12.69 -0.37
CA GLU A 82 -9.43 12.83 1.09
C GLU A 82 -9.30 11.50 1.85
N VAL A 83 -8.43 10.62 1.34
CA VAL A 83 -8.18 9.30 1.93
C VAL A 83 -7.67 9.48 3.36
N GLY A 84 -8.34 8.85 4.32
CA GLY A 84 -7.91 8.90 5.72
C GLY A 84 -6.83 7.88 6.05
N VAL A 85 -6.79 6.74 5.35
CA VAL A 85 -5.78 5.69 5.55
C VAL A 85 -5.33 5.07 4.23
N ALA A 86 -4.02 4.95 4.02
CA ALA A 86 -3.44 4.09 2.98
C ALA A 86 -2.95 2.77 3.59
N VAL A 87 -3.46 1.64 3.07
CA VAL A 87 -3.12 0.30 3.55
C VAL A 87 -2.25 -0.40 2.52
N PHE A 88 -1.04 -0.78 2.94
CA PHE A 88 -0.09 -1.48 2.09
C PHE A 88 -0.26 -3.00 2.22
N VAL A 89 -0.36 -3.70 1.08
CA VAL A 89 -0.32 -5.18 1.04
C VAL A 89 1.01 -5.70 1.59
N ASN A 90 2.10 -4.96 1.37
CA ASN A 90 3.42 -5.33 1.84
C ASN A 90 3.63 -4.84 3.30
N PRO A 91 4.34 -5.61 4.13
CA PRO A 91 4.82 -5.12 5.42
C PRO A 91 5.66 -3.85 5.25
N LEU A 92 5.47 -2.90 6.14
CA LEU A 92 6.17 -1.63 6.18
C LEU A 92 6.89 -1.49 7.51
N THR A 93 8.12 -1.01 7.44
CA THR A 93 8.83 -0.60 8.66
C THR A 93 8.22 0.68 9.22
N GLU A 94 8.45 0.95 10.52
CA GLU A 94 8.02 2.20 11.17
C GLU A 94 8.52 3.44 10.41
N HIS A 95 9.77 3.42 9.96
CA HIS A 95 10.35 4.50 9.18
C HIS A 95 9.60 4.72 7.84
N GLN A 96 9.20 3.64 7.16
CA GLN A 96 8.43 3.74 5.92
C GLN A 96 7.05 4.32 6.17
N ARG A 97 6.37 3.88 7.24
CA ARG A 97 5.04 4.38 7.63
C ARG A 97 5.08 5.88 7.91
N ALA A 98 6.08 6.35 8.67
CA ALA A 98 6.25 7.77 8.96
C ALA A 98 6.47 8.60 7.68
N VAL A 99 7.45 8.20 6.84
CA VAL A 99 7.77 8.94 5.61
C VAL A 99 6.61 8.93 4.61
N LEU A 100 5.92 7.81 4.46
CA LEU A 100 4.76 7.71 3.58
C LEU A 100 3.58 8.50 4.13
N GLY A 101 3.36 8.49 5.45
CA GLY A 101 2.29 9.26 6.09
C GLY A 101 2.45 10.76 5.86
N ASP A 102 3.65 11.28 6.13
CA ASP A 102 3.99 12.68 5.84
C ASP A 102 3.81 13.01 4.35
N MET A 103 4.22 12.10 3.46
CA MET A 103 4.13 12.30 2.02
C MET A 103 2.69 12.27 1.51
N PHE A 104 1.86 11.37 2.02
CA PHE A 104 0.50 11.12 1.52
C PHE A 104 -0.49 12.10 2.16
N GLY A 105 -0.21 12.56 3.39
CA GLY A 105 -1.13 13.40 4.17
C GLY A 105 -2.22 12.59 4.86
N CYS A 106 -1.99 11.29 5.09
CA CYS A 106 -2.94 10.37 5.74
C CYS A 106 -2.19 9.29 6.52
N PHE A 107 -2.92 8.51 7.34
CA PHE A 107 -2.28 7.40 8.07
C PHE A 107 -1.84 6.30 7.11
N VAL A 108 -0.71 5.68 7.40
CA VAL A 108 -0.17 4.58 6.59
C VAL A 108 0.04 3.35 7.46
N ILE A 109 -0.61 2.25 7.07
CA ILE A 109 -0.51 0.97 7.76
C ILE A 109 -0.18 -0.19 6.81
N SER A 110 0.25 -1.31 7.37
CA SER A 110 0.40 -2.57 6.63
C SER A 110 -0.85 -3.41 6.78
N GLY A 111 -1.16 -4.24 5.78
CA GLY A 111 -2.30 -5.13 5.81
C GLY A 111 -2.25 -6.13 6.95
N GLU A 112 -1.06 -6.51 7.41
CA GLU A 112 -0.87 -7.37 8.59
C GLU A 112 -1.47 -6.78 9.88
N ASP A 113 -1.55 -5.45 9.99
CA ASP A 113 -2.17 -4.77 11.13
C ASP A 113 -3.69 -4.97 11.15
N LEU A 114 -4.30 -5.36 10.03
CA LEU A 114 -5.74 -5.64 9.92
C LEU A 114 -6.06 -7.12 10.17
N PHE A 115 -5.08 -8.01 10.03
CA PHE A 115 -5.26 -9.44 10.26
C PHE A 115 -4.86 -9.88 11.66
N THR A 116 -4.12 -9.05 12.38
CA THR A 116 -3.77 -9.30 13.77
C THR A 116 -4.82 -8.65 14.66
N PRO A 117 -5.68 -9.42 15.37
CA PRO A 117 -6.56 -8.83 16.36
C PRO A 117 -5.70 -8.14 17.41
N GLY A 118 -6.10 -6.93 17.81
CA GLY A 118 -5.37 -6.10 18.77
C GLY A 118 -4.82 -6.91 19.93
N ARG A 119 -3.53 -6.71 20.20
CA ARG A 119 -2.91 -7.12 21.46
C ARG A 119 -3.29 -6.14 22.56
#